data_AF-A0A9Q9FBP3-F1
#
_entry.id   AF-A0A9Q9FBP3-F1
#
_cell.length_a   1.000
_cell.length_b   1.000
_cell.length_c   1.000
_cell.angle_alpha   90.00
_cell.angle_beta   90.00
_cell.angle_gamma   90.00
#
_symmetry.space_group_name_H-M   'P 1'
#
loop_
_entity.id
_entity.type
_entity.pdbx_description
1 polymer ?
#
loop_
_entity_poly.entity_id
_entity_poly.type
_entity_poly.pdbx_seq_one_letter_code
_entity_poly.pdbx_strand_id
1 'polypeptide(L)'
;MVTEKSKKPKSKTAVKRRKDPNAPKKPMSGYFIFGQEQRKKNEELSKLPVAEQGRAISEMWKKLTDEEREEYNKISNKERELYQAKVEEYKKSAEYHEYLEKVAADEEAAGKKKKGVKKVTGYNEFFKAVRKAVSEENPNFTMMETTSAVAKRWKELSDDEKAVYNKIAEEKNVKAGLVGR
;
A
#
# COMPACT_ATOMS: atom_id res chain seq x y z
N MET A 1 12.21 28.84 18.95
CA MET A 1 10.79 28.49 18.64
C MET A 1 10.74 27.00 18.38
N VAL A 2 10.27 26.20 19.34
CA VAL A 2 10.21 24.74 19.24
C VAL A 2 8.85 24.38 18.64
N THR A 3 8.83 23.84 17.43
CA THR A 3 7.59 23.44 16.76
C THR A 3 7.00 22.20 17.43
N GLU A 4 5.90 22.40 18.13
CA GLU A 4 5.06 21.36 18.72
C GLU A 4 4.47 20.46 17.61
N LYS A 5 4.92 19.20 17.56
CA LYS A 5 4.36 18.18 16.66
C LYS A 5 2.98 17.77 17.17
N SER A 6 1.95 18.38 16.58
CA SER A 6 0.54 17.98 16.74
C SER A 6 0.35 16.48 16.50
N LYS A 7 0.01 15.74 17.57
CA LYS A 7 -0.36 14.32 17.52
C LYS A 7 -1.73 14.19 16.85
N LYS A 8 -1.77 13.70 15.61
CA LYS A 8 -3.02 13.31 14.94
C LYS A 8 -3.83 12.35 15.83
N PRO A 9 -5.14 12.54 15.98
CA PRO A 9 -5.99 11.60 16.72
C PRO A 9 -5.99 10.24 16.03
N LYS A 10 -5.78 9.16 16.80
CA LYS A 10 -5.89 7.79 16.31
C LYS A 10 -7.32 7.56 15.80
N SER A 11 -7.45 7.20 14.52
CA SER A 11 -8.74 6.92 13.91
C SER A 11 -9.50 5.86 14.70
N LYS A 12 -10.80 6.09 14.92
CA LYS A 12 -11.75 5.12 15.48
C LYS A 12 -11.52 3.75 14.86
N THR A 13 -11.44 2.74 15.72
CA THR A 13 -11.06 1.34 15.49
C THR A 13 -11.64 0.80 14.19
N ALA A 14 -10.80 0.62 13.17
CA ALA A 14 -11.20 -0.12 11.98
C ALA A 14 -11.50 -1.56 12.40
N VAL A 15 -12.75 -2.02 12.20
CA VAL A 15 -13.12 -3.42 12.38
C VAL A 15 -12.09 -4.29 11.67
N LYS A 16 -11.38 -5.11 12.45
CA LYS A 16 -10.30 -5.98 11.98
C LYS A 16 -10.90 -7.00 11.02
N ARG A 17 -10.42 -7.02 9.77
CA ARG A 17 -10.88 -7.99 8.77
C ARG A 17 -10.61 -9.43 9.25
N ARG A 18 -11.52 -10.34 8.91
CA ARG A 18 -11.38 -11.79 9.14
C ARG A 18 -10.03 -12.29 8.63
N LYS A 19 -9.37 -13.14 9.43
CA LYS A 19 -8.14 -13.82 9.04
C LYS A 19 -8.50 -15.12 8.32
N ASP A 20 -7.86 -15.38 7.18
CA ASP A 20 -7.99 -16.65 6.48
C ASP A 20 -6.97 -17.68 7.03
N PRO A 21 -7.40 -18.88 7.46
CA PRO A 21 -6.53 -19.96 7.91
C PRO A 21 -5.84 -20.76 6.78
N ASN A 22 -6.43 -20.79 5.58
CA ASN A 22 -5.95 -21.49 4.38
C ASN A 22 -4.98 -20.63 3.55
N ALA A 23 -4.93 -19.32 3.79
CA ALA A 23 -4.00 -18.44 3.11
C ALA A 23 -2.53 -18.85 3.33
N PRO A 24 -1.70 -18.94 2.28
CA PRO A 24 -0.28 -19.25 2.41
C PRO A 24 0.41 -18.34 3.43
N LYS A 25 1.30 -18.92 4.24
CA LYS A 25 2.08 -18.18 5.23
C LYS A 25 3.18 -17.36 4.55
N LYS A 26 3.30 -16.09 4.93
CA LYS A 26 4.36 -15.21 4.41
C LYS A 26 5.74 -15.76 4.77
N PRO A 27 6.71 -15.69 3.84
CA PRO A 27 8.08 -16.11 4.09
C PRO A 27 8.74 -15.18 5.10
N MET A 28 9.84 -15.64 5.70
CA MET A 28 10.63 -14.83 6.62
C MET A 28 11.57 -13.92 5.83
N SER A 29 11.87 -12.73 6.37
CA SER A 29 12.92 -11.89 5.80
C SER A 29 14.31 -12.47 6.12
N GLY A 30 15.33 -12.08 5.35
CA GLY A 30 16.72 -12.50 5.61
C GLY A 30 17.15 -12.28 7.08
N TYR A 31 16.81 -11.11 7.65
CA TYR A 31 17.02 -10.82 9.06
C TYR A 31 16.38 -11.84 10.02
N PHE A 32 15.14 -12.25 9.78
CA PHE A 32 14.47 -13.24 10.64
C PHE A 32 15.03 -14.65 10.46
N ILE A 33 15.47 -14.99 9.24
CA ILE A 33 16.18 -16.25 8.96
C ILE A 33 17.48 -16.29 9.77
N PHE A 34 18.30 -15.24 9.66
CA PHE A 34 19.51 -15.07 10.47
C PHE A 34 19.20 -15.15 11.96
N GLY A 35 18.19 -14.42 12.44
CA GLY A 35 17.81 -14.43 13.85
C GLY A 35 17.39 -15.82 14.36
N GLN A 36 16.71 -16.63 13.53
CA GLN A 36 16.43 -18.03 13.89
C GLN A 36 17.70 -18.87 13.94
N GLU A 37 18.64 -18.68 13.02
CA GLU A 37 19.92 -19.38 13.06
C GLU A 37 20.72 -19.01 14.30
N GLN A 38 20.79 -17.73 14.67
CA GLN A 38 21.52 -17.30 15.86
C GLN A 38 20.93 -17.86 17.14
N ARG A 39 19.61 -17.94 17.26
CA ARG A 39 18.94 -18.59 18.40
C ARG A 39 19.22 -20.10 18.45
N LYS A 40 19.38 -20.76 17.30
CA LYS A 40 19.73 -22.20 17.25
C LYS A 40 21.21 -22.43 17.57
N LYS A 41 22.09 -21.53 17.12
CA LYS A 41 23.54 -21.60 17.35
C LYS A 41 23.92 -21.22 18.77
N ASN A 42 23.16 -20.33 19.41
CA ASN A 42 23.41 -19.85 20.77
C ASN A 42 22.21 -20.12 21.68
N GLU A 43 22.28 -21.21 22.44
CA GLU A 43 21.23 -21.62 23.38
C GLU A 43 21.01 -20.56 24.48
N GLU A 44 22.06 -19.90 24.94
CA GLU A 44 21.97 -18.85 25.95
C GLU A 44 21.19 -17.64 25.42
N LEU A 45 21.40 -17.28 24.15
CA LEU A 45 20.58 -16.28 23.46
C LEU A 45 19.11 -16.71 23.42
N SER A 46 18.81 -17.99 23.26
CA SER A 46 17.43 -18.49 23.22
C SER A 46 16.70 -18.42 24.57
N LYS A 47 17.45 -18.47 25.68
CA LYS A 47 16.94 -18.38 27.06
C LYS A 47 16.66 -16.94 27.51
N LEU A 48 17.26 -15.95 26.86
CA LEU A 48 17.04 -14.54 27.18
C LEU A 48 15.59 -14.11 26.88
N PRO A 49 15.08 -13.05 27.52
CA PRO A 49 13.79 -12.46 27.15
C PRO A 49 13.79 -12.03 25.67
N VAL A 50 12.66 -12.23 24.96
CA VAL A 50 12.53 -11.96 23.51
C VAL A 50 13.02 -10.56 23.10
N ALA A 51 12.82 -9.56 23.97
CA ALA A 51 13.31 -8.20 23.75
C ALA A 51 14.84 -8.13 23.69
N GLU A 52 15.55 -8.79 24.62
CA GLU A 52 17.01 -8.84 24.65
C GLU A 52 17.56 -9.70 23.50
N GLN A 53 16.88 -10.79 23.15
CA GLN A 53 17.23 -11.56 21.94
C GLN A 53 17.20 -10.67 20.70
N GLY A 54 16.13 -9.89 20.55
CA GLY A 54 15.95 -8.98 19.42
C GLY A 54 17.06 -7.92 19.34
N ARG A 55 17.48 -7.37 20.48
CA ARG A 55 18.59 -6.41 20.55
C ARG A 55 19.91 -7.05 20.13
N ALA A 56 20.28 -8.18 20.72
CA ALA A 56 21.52 -8.88 20.39
C ALA A 56 21.58 -9.29 18.91
N ILE A 57 20.49 -9.87 18.37
CA ILE A 57 20.41 -10.24 16.95
C ILE A 57 20.52 -9.00 16.05
N SER A 58 19.92 -7.88 16.43
CA SER A 58 20.02 -6.62 15.68
C SER A 58 21.47 -6.11 15.62
N GLU A 59 22.21 -6.21 16.71
CA GLU A 59 23.63 -5.83 16.75
C GLU A 59 24.50 -6.77 15.92
N MET A 60 24.27 -8.09 16.01
CA MET A 60 24.97 -9.08 15.18
C MET A 60 24.71 -8.83 13.69
N TRP A 61 23.45 -8.59 13.30
CA TRP A 61 23.09 -8.31 11.91
C TRP A 61 23.76 -7.06 11.36
N LYS A 62 23.93 -6.02 12.17
CA LYS A 62 24.64 -4.80 11.76
C LYS A 62 26.14 -5.05 11.52
N LYS A 63 26.73 -6.01 12.25
CA LYS A 63 28.15 -6.38 12.13
C LYS A 63 28.43 -7.32 10.95
N LEU A 64 27.41 -7.97 10.37
CA LEU A 64 27.59 -8.77 9.17
C LEU A 64 28.07 -7.91 8.01
N THR A 65 28.95 -8.50 7.20
CA THR A 65 29.32 -7.95 5.90
C THR A 65 28.12 -7.91 4.95
N ASP A 66 28.22 -7.11 3.90
CA ASP A 66 27.16 -7.05 2.88
C ASP A 66 27.00 -8.39 2.16
N GLU A 67 28.06 -9.16 1.99
CA GLU A 67 28.05 -10.48 1.35
C GLU A 67 27.27 -11.51 2.19
N GLU A 68 27.57 -11.62 3.49
CA GLU A 68 26.85 -12.51 4.42
C GLU A 68 25.37 -12.13 4.51
N ARG A 69 25.09 -10.83 4.56
CA ARG A 69 23.72 -10.30 4.59
C ARG A 69 22.96 -10.65 3.31
N GLU A 70 23.64 -10.57 2.17
CA GLU A 70 23.07 -10.87 0.87
C GLU A 70 22.75 -12.36 0.72
N GLU A 71 23.51 -13.27 1.33
CA GLU A 71 23.17 -14.69 1.37
C GLU A 71 21.81 -14.93 2.05
N TYR A 72 21.57 -14.30 3.20
CA TYR A 72 20.28 -14.37 3.88
C TYR A 72 19.15 -13.73 3.06
N ASN A 73 19.42 -12.64 2.35
CA ASN A 73 18.45 -12.02 1.45
C ASN A 73 18.12 -12.93 0.26
N LYS A 74 19.09 -13.65 -0.32
CA LYS A 74 18.88 -14.62 -1.40
C LYS A 74 17.97 -15.75 -0.96
N ILE A 75 18.20 -16.32 0.24
CA ILE A 75 17.33 -17.37 0.80
C ILE A 75 15.89 -16.82 0.95
N SER A 76 15.74 -15.63 1.54
CA SER A 76 14.44 -14.97 1.70
C SER A 76 13.73 -14.69 0.37
N ASN A 77 14.47 -14.25 -0.64
CA ASN A 77 13.94 -13.98 -1.97
C ASN A 77 13.43 -15.25 -2.65
N LYS A 78 14.18 -16.36 -2.55
CA LYS A 78 13.74 -17.66 -3.08
C LYS A 78 12.45 -18.14 -2.41
N GLU A 79 12.35 -18.02 -1.09
CA GLU A 79 11.10 -18.35 -0.38
C GLU A 79 9.95 -17.42 -0.78
N ARG A 80 10.23 -16.15 -1.05
CA ARG A 80 9.25 -15.17 -1.53
C ARG A 80 8.71 -15.50 -2.92
N GLU A 81 9.55 -15.99 -3.83
CA GLU A 81 9.11 -16.44 -5.15
C GLU A 81 8.18 -17.66 -5.04
N LEU A 82 8.57 -18.66 -4.24
CA LEU A 82 7.73 -19.83 -3.97
C LEU A 82 6.40 -19.45 -3.31
N TYR A 83 6.44 -18.52 -2.35
CA TYR A 83 5.25 -17.98 -1.71
C TYR A 83 4.34 -17.29 -2.72
N GLN A 84 4.90 -16.47 -3.61
CA GLN A 84 4.12 -15.76 -4.62
C GLN A 84 3.40 -16.75 -5.54
N ALA A 85 4.08 -17.82 -6.00
CA ALA A 85 3.44 -18.87 -6.79
C ALA A 85 2.27 -19.53 -6.04
N LYS A 86 2.48 -19.91 -4.76
CA LYS A 86 1.42 -20.49 -3.90
C LYS A 86 0.25 -19.53 -3.70
N VAL A 87 0.51 -18.24 -3.56
CA VAL A 87 -0.55 -17.22 -3.42
C VAL A 87 -1.36 -17.10 -4.69
N GLU A 88 -0.72 -17.11 -5.87
CA GLU A 88 -1.43 -17.03 -7.15
C GLU A 88 -2.28 -18.28 -7.40
N GLU A 89 -1.82 -19.46 -7.00
CA GLU A 89 -2.63 -20.69 -7.03
C GLU A 89 -3.79 -20.62 -6.03
N TYR A 90 -3.51 -20.24 -4.78
CA TYR A 90 -4.53 -20.10 -3.75
C TYR A 90 -5.62 -19.08 -4.13
N LYS A 91 -5.28 -17.96 -4.79
CA LYS A 91 -6.26 -16.98 -5.30
C LYS A 91 -7.24 -17.57 -6.33
N LYS A 92 -6.88 -18.68 -6.99
CA LYS A 92 -7.75 -19.39 -7.93
C LYS A 92 -8.59 -20.49 -7.26
N SER A 93 -8.27 -20.87 -6.02
CA SER A 93 -8.95 -21.94 -5.29
C SER A 93 -10.35 -21.55 -4.83
N ALA A 94 -11.23 -22.55 -4.63
CA ALA A 94 -12.56 -22.34 -4.05
C ALA A 94 -12.49 -21.73 -2.63
N GLU A 95 -11.52 -22.18 -1.82
CA GLU A 95 -11.29 -21.68 -0.45
C GLU A 95 -11.11 -20.16 -0.40
N TYR A 96 -10.34 -19.59 -1.34
CA TYR A 96 -10.14 -18.14 -1.41
C TYR A 96 -11.43 -17.40 -1.78
N HIS A 97 -12.23 -17.95 -2.69
CA HIS A 97 -13.51 -17.34 -3.08
C HIS A 97 -14.51 -17.39 -1.91
N GLU A 98 -14.59 -18.50 -1.18
CA GLU A 98 -15.41 -18.63 0.01
C GLU A 98 -14.97 -17.63 1.11
N TYR A 99 -13.66 -17.44 1.29
CA TYR A 99 -13.14 -16.41 2.18
C TYR A 99 -13.56 -15.00 1.76
N LEU A 100 -13.51 -14.67 0.46
CA LEU A 100 -13.95 -13.38 -0.04
C LEU A 100 -15.44 -13.15 0.18
N GLU A 101 -16.28 -14.17 0.04
CA GLU A 101 -17.71 -14.10 0.35
C GLU A 101 -17.95 -13.82 1.83
N LYS A 102 -17.26 -14.55 2.72
CA LYS A 102 -17.30 -14.32 4.18
C LYS A 102 -16.85 -12.91 4.55
N VAL A 103 -15.78 -12.41 3.93
CA VAL A 103 -15.32 -11.02 4.12
C VAL A 103 -16.34 -10.02 3.63
N ALA A 104 -16.98 -10.27 2.47
CA ALA A 104 -18.00 -9.38 1.94
C ALA A 104 -19.24 -9.33 2.86
N ALA A 105 -19.69 -10.48 3.37
CA ALA A 105 -20.78 -10.56 4.33
C ALA A 105 -20.45 -9.84 5.65
N ASP A 106 -19.23 -10.01 6.19
CA ASP A 106 -18.76 -9.29 7.38
C ASP A 106 -18.72 -7.75 7.13
N GLU A 107 -18.30 -7.32 5.94
CA GLU A 107 -18.28 -5.89 5.58
C GLU A 107 -19.68 -5.29 5.39
N GLU A 108 -20.61 -6.07 4.83
CA GLU A 108 -22.02 -5.71 4.70
C GLU A 108 -22.70 -5.60 6.06
N ALA A 109 -22.53 -6.60 6.94
CA ALA A 109 -23.02 -6.59 8.32
C ALA A 109 -22.43 -5.43 9.13
N ALA A 110 -21.18 -5.05 8.86
CA ALA A 110 -20.53 -3.89 9.47
C ALA A 110 -20.99 -2.54 8.86
N GLY A 111 -21.94 -2.53 7.93
CA GLY A 111 -22.44 -1.32 7.27
C GLY A 111 -21.38 -0.58 6.43
N LYS A 112 -20.23 -1.22 6.13
CA LYS A 112 -19.19 -0.63 5.29
C LYS A 112 -19.66 -0.68 3.83
N LYS A 113 -20.35 0.38 3.40
CA LYS A 113 -20.73 0.53 1.98
C LYS A 113 -19.48 0.42 1.11
N LYS A 114 -19.48 -0.50 0.14
CA LYS A 114 -18.46 -0.53 -0.92
C LYS A 114 -18.37 0.88 -1.50
N LYS A 115 -17.17 1.48 -1.49
CA LYS A 115 -16.97 2.79 -2.11
C LYS A 115 -17.26 2.62 -3.61
N GLY A 116 -18.42 3.08 -4.03
CA GLY A 116 -18.77 3.11 -5.45
C GLY A 116 -17.74 3.91 -6.23
N VAL A 117 -17.57 3.58 -7.51
CA VAL A 117 -16.77 4.39 -8.42
C VAL A 117 -17.40 5.78 -8.47
N LYS A 118 -16.65 6.82 -8.08
CA LYS A 118 -17.12 8.20 -8.08
C LYS A 118 -17.11 8.73 -9.52
N LYS A 119 -18.12 9.55 -9.86
CA LYS A 119 -18.10 10.29 -11.12
C LYS A 119 -16.85 11.16 -11.20
N VAL A 120 -16.17 11.08 -12.33
CA VAL A 120 -15.03 11.92 -12.67
C VAL A 120 -15.56 13.23 -13.24
N THR A 121 -14.93 14.37 -12.89
CA THR A 121 -15.29 15.68 -13.46
C THR A 121 -14.25 16.12 -14.50
N GLY A 122 -14.57 17.12 -15.33
CA GLY A 122 -13.59 17.67 -16.26
C GLY A 122 -12.34 18.19 -15.55
N TYR A 123 -12.50 18.80 -14.37
CA TYR A 123 -11.35 19.21 -13.55
C TYR A 123 -10.45 18.03 -13.15
N ASN A 124 -11.02 16.85 -12.83
CA ASN A 124 -10.21 15.68 -12.48
C ASN A 124 -9.35 15.21 -13.65
N GLU A 125 -9.87 15.29 -14.88
CA GLU A 125 -9.16 14.90 -16.09
C GLU A 125 -8.12 15.94 -16.51
N PHE A 126 -8.50 17.22 -16.47
CA PHE A 126 -7.57 18.34 -16.61
C PHE A 126 -6.43 18.26 -15.60
N PHE A 127 -6.74 18.02 -14.33
CA PHE A 127 -5.76 17.96 -13.26
C PHE A 127 -4.75 16.84 -13.51
N LYS A 128 -5.16 15.68 -14.03
CA LYS A 128 -4.24 14.59 -14.40
C LYS A 128 -3.30 15.01 -15.53
N ALA A 129 -3.82 15.65 -16.58
CA ALA A 129 -3.04 16.09 -17.72
C ALA A 129 -2.04 17.19 -17.35
N VAL A 130 -2.51 18.23 -16.67
CA VAL A 130 -1.73 19.43 -16.39
C VAL A 130 -0.81 19.27 -15.20
N ARG A 131 -1.16 18.46 -14.19
CA ARG A 131 -0.25 18.22 -13.07
C ARG A 131 1.06 17.58 -13.50
N LYS A 132 1.03 16.69 -14.50
CA LYS A 132 2.24 16.07 -15.03
C LYS A 132 3.14 17.16 -15.65
N ALA A 133 2.59 17.98 -16.53
CA ALA A 133 3.32 19.09 -17.15
C ALA A 133 3.87 20.10 -16.12
N VAL A 134 3.07 20.52 -15.13
CA VAL A 134 3.53 21.44 -14.05
C VAL A 134 4.69 20.84 -13.26
N SER A 135 4.65 19.53 -12.98
CA SER A 135 5.70 18.83 -12.22
C SER A 135 6.99 18.66 -13.02
N GLU A 136 6.90 18.60 -14.35
CA GLU A 136 8.06 18.52 -15.25
C GLU A 136 8.68 19.90 -15.49
N GLU A 137 7.85 20.94 -15.67
CA GLU A 137 8.28 22.34 -15.76
C GLU A 137 8.88 22.87 -14.45
N ASN A 138 8.41 22.35 -13.31
CA ASN A 138 8.85 22.77 -11.99
C ASN A 138 9.21 21.55 -11.12
N PRO A 139 10.38 20.92 -11.36
CA PRO A 139 10.81 19.71 -10.65
C PRO A 139 10.99 19.93 -9.14
N ASN A 140 11.25 21.18 -8.74
CA ASN A 140 11.45 21.58 -7.34
C ASN A 140 10.15 21.95 -6.63
N PHE A 141 9.01 22.03 -7.33
CA PHE A 141 7.74 22.30 -6.68
C PHE A 141 7.36 21.13 -5.80
N THR A 142 6.98 21.46 -4.57
CA THR A 142 6.31 20.50 -3.70
C THR A 142 4.96 20.15 -4.30
N MET A 143 4.46 18.98 -3.93
CA MET A 143 3.11 18.51 -4.26
C MET A 143 2.02 19.59 -4.09
N MET A 144 2.12 20.40 -3.04
CA MET A 144 1.13 21.44 -2.71
C MET A 144 1.24 22.65 -3.65
N GLU A 145 2.45 23.01 -4.06
CA GLU A 145 2.71 24.06 -5.05
C GLU A 145 2.28 23.63 -6.44
N THR A 146 2.62 22.39 -6.86
CA THR A 146 2.14 21.81 -8.12
C THR A 146 0.61 21.80 -8.18
N THR A 147 -0.04 21.36 -7.09
CA THR A 147 -1.52 21.31 -7.02
C THR A 147 -2.13 22.70 -7.11
N SER A 148 -1.54 23.69 -6.45
CA SER A 148 -2.00 25.08 -6.48
C SER A 148 -1.84 25.71 -7.85
N ALA A 149 -0.72 25.46 -8.53
CA ALA A 149 -0.48 25.92 -9.90
C ALA A 149 -1.48 25.30 -10.90
N VAL A 150 -1.77 24.00 -10.78
CA VAL A 150 -2.78 23.34 -11.62
C VAL A 150 -4.18 23.93 -11.36
N ALA A 151 -4.55 24.18 -10.11
CA ALA A 151 -5.83 24.78 -9.76
C ALA A 151 -5.97 26.22 -10.31
N LYS A 152 -4.88 26.99 -10.31
CA LYS A 152 -4.84 28.31 -10.95
C LYS A 152 -5.06 28.21 -12.46
N ARG A 153 -4.33 27.31 -13.13
CA ARG A 153 -4.50 27.06 -14.57
C ARG A 153 -5.93 26.65 -14.92
N TRP A 154 -6.60 25.82 -14.10
CA TRP A 154 -8.02 25.48 -14.31
C TRP A 154 -8.96 26.69 -14.33
N LYS A 155 -8.71 27.68 -13.47
CA LYS A 155 -9.53 28.90 -13.40
C LYS A 155 -9.32 29.80 -14.62
N GLU A 156 -8.11 29.81 -15.16
CA GLU A 156 -7.70 30.65 -16.30
C GLU A 156 -8.13 30.08 -17.67
N LEU A 157 -8.51 28.79 -17.77
CA LEU A 157 -9.03 28.26 -19.05
C LEU A 157 -10.36 28.89 -19.45
N SER A 158 -10.53 29.02 -20.77
CA SER A 158 -11.81 29.36 -21.38
C SER A 158 -12.85 28.25 -21.16
N ASP A 159 -14.12 28.60 -21.35
CA ASP A 159 -15.22 27.64 -21.21
C ASP A 159 -15.17 26.56 -22.30
N ASP A 160 -14.70 26.90 -23.52
CA ASP A 160 -14.50 25.94 -24.61
C ASP A 160 -13.44 24.89 -24.28
N GLU A 161 -12.32 25.30 -23.68
CA GLU A 161 -11.26 24.38 -23.26
C GLU A 161 -11.71 23.50 -22.09
N LYS A 162 -12.46 24.08 -21.12
CA LYS A 162 -13.07 23.30 -20.03
C LYS A 162 -14.08 22.29 -20.57
N ALA A 163 -14.81 22.62 -21.64
CA ALA A 163 -15.79 21.73 -22.27
C ALA A 163 -15.15 20.46 -22.82
N VAL A 164 -13.93 20.54 -23.38
CA VAL A 164 -13.18 19.35 -23.83
C VAL A 164 -12.95 18.38 -22.67
N TYR A 165 -12.48 18.88 -21.52
CA TYR A 165 -12.25 18.03 -20.35
C TYR A 165 -13.54 17.50 -19.73
N ASN A 166 -14.61 18.30 -19.72
CA ASN A 166 -15.93 17.87 -19.27
C ASN A 166 -16.47 16.72 -20.14
N LYS A 167 -16.30 16.80 -21.47
CA LYS A 167 -16.68 15.73 -22.39
C LYS A 167 -15.90 14.44 -22.14
N ILE A 168 -14.58 14.53 -21.97
CA ILE A 168 -13.74 13.37 -21.62
C ILE A 168 -14.20 12.73 -20.30
N ALA A 169 -14.53 13.55 -19.30
CA ALA A 169 -15.02 13.06 -18.03
C ALA A 169 -16.41 12.41 -18.16
N GLU A 170 -17.29 12.97 -18.98
CA GLU A 170 -18.59 12.40 -19.31
C GLU A 170 -18.46 11.04 -19.99
N GLU A 171 -17.66 10.91 -21.04
CA GLU A 171 -17.40 9.64 -21.72
C GLU A 171 -16.86 8.56 -20.77
N LYS A 172 -15.96 8.95 -19.85
CA LYS A 172 -15.46 8.04 -18.80
C LYS A 172 -16.54 7.64 -17.81
N ASN A 173 -17.42 8.56 -17.43
CA ASN A 173 -18.55 8.25 -16.57
C ASN A 173 -19.56 7.34 -17.28
N VAL A 174 -19.83 7.55 -18.57
CA VAL A 174 -20.69 6.68 -19.40
C VAL A 174 -20.10 5.28 -19.47
N LYS A 175 -18.82 5.15 -19.81
CA LYS A 175 -18.12 3.87 -19.86
C LYS A 175 -18.09 3.14 -18.51
N ALA A 176 -18.06 3.89 -17.40
CA ALA A 176 -18.13 3.36 -16.05
C ALA A 176 -19.57 3.05 -15.56
N GLY A 177 -20.60 3.27 -16.39
CA GLY A 177 -22.01 3.07 -16.02
C GLY A 177 -22.51 4.05 -14.96
N LEU A 178 -21.93 5.25 -14.89
CA LEU A 178 -22.23 6.27 -13.89
C LEU A 178 -23.12 7.41 -14.41
N VAL A 179 -23.61 7.31 -15.65
CA VAL A 179 -24.54 8.27 -16.27
C VAL A 179 -25.90 7.58 -16.44
N GLY A 180 -26.98 8.18 -15.93
CA GLY A 180 -28.35 7.65 -16.03
C GLY A 180 -28.90 6.93 -14.78
N ARG A 181 -28.92 7.60 -13.62
CA ARG A 181 -29.77 7.23 -12.48
C ARG A 181 -30.46 8.47 -11.95
#